data_AF-Q01V15-F1
#
_entry.id   AF-Q01V15-F1
#
_cell.length_a   1.000
_cell.length_b   1.000
_cell.length_c   1.000
_cell.angle_alpha   90.00
_cell.angle_beta   90.00
_cell.angle_gamma   90.00
#
_symmetry.space_group_name_H-M   'P 1'
#
loop_
_entity.id
_entity.type
_entity.pdbx_description
1 polymer ?
#
loop_
_entity_poly.entity_id
_entity_poly.type
_entity_poly.pdbx_seq_one_letter_code
_entity_poly.pdbx_strand_id
1 'polypeptide(L)'
;MNAIRMLSSEPWVESLGWTLVHFLWQGLLIAAVYAGIRRGMAQRWSPNARYVLACAALAVMWAAPIATWIALRPAGTVPDAVYRVSSVPPAAAAATTITLPAPVRTAVPVERAAQFIPWVVMAWLAGAGLFWVRLMGGWFTATRMRSSMVRPAPPEWQKALGRLGARVGVERPVRLLVSGLVQVPTVVGWLRPVVLVPAGALAGLPADQLEAVLVHELAHIRRHDYLVNLLQSVAEALLFYHPAVWWVSAHIRCERELCCDDAAVEVTGDAFTYASALVEWEQCRPTRVNAMVAVNGGSLTARIGRLLGQPRPPVRSGPGVLAGAIVLLAATYGMFGQTAERPAFQAASIKPNTAANPRGRMVRPQPGGRLTSENAPLLMLIQNAYSLQAFQVAGGPEWINTTGYDIEAKPEGTVDRPPMWLMLQTLLADRFKLALHRETRELPLYALTTGKNGFKPPAPKEGVCISLPPDAPPGPALPPPGSLAQCGKVRINLSPAGLKMEGGKVQMAELVRMLAAAMGRPVLDRTGFTGEFDVNLSFTPDQSTMGLPGAGGPRDMGGPQLATDPDRPTIFAALQEQLGLKLVTAKGPVEVLVIDHVERPSEN
;
A
#
# COMPACT_ATOMS: atom_id res chain seq x y z
N MET A 1 20.79 -17.75 -0.75
CA MET A 1 19.36 -17.42 -0.57
C MET A 1 19.13 -15.99 -1.07
N ASN A 2 18.42 -15.83 -2.20
CA ASN A 2 18.35 -14.56 -2.92
C ASN A 2 17.55 -13.52 -2.13
N ALA A 3 18.15 -12.36 -1.83
CA ALA A 3 17.50 -11.22 -1.16
C ALA A 3 16.13 -10.84 -1.79
N ILE A 4 15.97 -11.07 -3.09
CA ILE A 4 14.72 -10.90 -3.82
C ILE A 4 13.60 -11.79 -3.28
N ARG A 5 13.87 -13.06 -2.96
CA ARG A 5 12.85 -13.98 -2.42
C ARG A 5 12.39 -13.58 -1.02
N MET A 6 13.31 -13.01 -0.23
CA MET A 6 13.02 -12.49 1.10
C MET A 6 12.24 -11.17 1.06
N LEU A 7 12.52 -10.30 0.08
CA LEU A 7 11.75 -9.06 -0.12
C LEU A 7 10.38 -9.33 -0.76
N SER A 8 10.27 -10.28 -1.68
CA SER A 8 9.00 -10.62 -2.32
C SER A 8 7.98 -11.25 -1.38
N SER A 9 8.40 -11.81 -0.24
CA SER A 9 7.49 -12.38 0.76
C SER A 9 6.87 -11.33 1.69
N GLU A 10 7.36 -10.08 1.65
CA GLU A 10 6.95 -9.04 2.58
C GLU A 10 5.81 -8.17 2.01
N PRO A 11 4.65 -8.07 2.69
CA PRO A 11 3.50 -7.29 2.21
C PRO A 11 3.79 -5.81 1.98
N TRP A 12 4.75 -5.25 2.72
CA TRP A 12 5.12 -3.84 2.61
C TRP A 12 5.87 -3.51 1.32
N VAL A 13 6.55 -4.48 0.70
CA VAL A 13 7.29 -4.28 -0.56
C VAL A 13 6.33 -4.01 -1.71
N GLU A 14 5.20 -4.70 -1.72
CA GLU A 14 4.16 -4.50 -2.73
C GLU A 14 3.53 -3.11 -2.62
N SER A 15 3.06 -2.72 -1.43
CA SER A 15 2.55 -1.36 -1.19
C SER A 15 3.58 -0.29 -1.55
N LEU A 16 4.89 -0.55 -1.37
CA LEU A 16 5.94 0.46 -1.56
C LEU A 16 6.19 0.65 -3.04
N GLY A 17 6.35 -0.46 -3.77
CA GLY A 17 6.55 -0.39 -5.21
C GLY A 17 5.37 0.29 -5.91
N TRP A 18 4.13 -0.05 -5.52
CA TRP A 18 2.95 0.62 -6.06
C TRP A 18 2.89 2.10 -5.70
N THR A 19 3.28 2.48 -4.47
CA THR A 19 3.40 3.89 -4.08
C THR A 19 4.38 4.65 -4.97
N LEU A 20 5.57 4.08 -5.23
CA LEU A 20 6.60 4.68 -6.07
C LEU A 20 6.13 4.84 -7.52
N VAL A 21 5.39 3.86 -8.04
CA VAL A 21 4.80 3.86 -9.39
C VAL A 21 3.70 4.91 -9.49
N HIS A 22 2.75 4.97 -8.54
CA HIS A 22 1.71 6.00 -8.55
C HIS A 22 2.30 7.41 -8.44
N PHE A 23 3.42 7.59 -7.73
CA PHE A 23 4.03 8.91 -7.64
C PHE A 23 4.49 9.46 -9.00
N LEU A 24 4.72 8.62 -10.02
CA LEU A 24 5.08 9.06 -11.37
C LEU A 24 4.04 10.01 -11.97
N TRP A 25 2.76 9.68 -11.86
CA TRP A 25 1.69 10.53 -12.39
C TRP A 25 1.32 11.64 -11.40
N GLN A 26 1.37 11.37 -10.08
CA GLN A 26 1.05 12.36 -9.05
C GLN A 26 2.05 13.52 -9.07
N GLY A 27 3.36 13.23 -9.10
CA GLY A 27 4.40 14.24 -9.15
C GLY A 27 4.31 15.10 -10.40
N LEU A 28 3.98 14.49 -11.55
CA LEU A 28 3.76 15.22 -12.80
C LEU A 28 2.52 16.11 -12.74
N LEU A 29 1.43 15.64 -12.15
CA LEU A 29 0.19 16.42 -12.00
C LEU A 29 0.42 17.64 -11.11
N ILE A 30 1.07 17.44 -9.96
CA ILE A 30 1.41 18.53 -9.03
C ILE A 30 2.28 19.57 -9.73
N ALA A 31 3.28 19.14 -10.50
CA ALA A 31 4.14 20.04 -11.25
C ALA A 31 3.41 20.79 -12.37
N ALA A 32 2.46 20.14 -13.05
CA ALA A 32 1.63 20.77 -14.07
C ALA A 32 0.71 21.86 -13.47
N VAL A 33 0.07 21.56 -12.33
CA VAL A 33 -0.75 22.53 -11.59
C VAL A 33 0.12 23.71 -11.13
N TYR A 34 1.28 23.44 -10.53
CA TYR A 34 2.24 24.47 -10.14
C TYR A 34 2.70 25.32 -11.34
N ALA A 35 3.01 24.70 -12.48
CA ALA A 35 3.38 25.41 -13.70
C ALA A 35 2.25 26.31 -14.22
N GLY A 36 1.01 25.83 -14.18
CA GLY A 36 -0.19 26.57 -14.58
C GLY A 36 -0.42 27.80 -13.72
N ILE A 37 -0.46 27.64 -12.39
CA ILE A 37 -0.62 28.76 -11.43
C ILE A 37 0.50 29.78 -11.63
N ARG A 38 1.75 29.31 -11.68
CA ARG A 38 2.91 30.17 -11.87
C ARG A 38 2.83 30.96 -13.17
N ARG A 39 2.42 30.35 -14.29
CA ARG A 39 2.33 31.01 -15.60
C ARG A 39 1.20 32.03 -15.66
N GLY A 40 0.04 31.72 -15.07
CA GLY A 40 -1.11 32.63 -15.00
C GLY A 40 -0.87 33.87 -14.14
N MET A 41 0.07 33.81 -13.19
CA MET A 41 0.30 34.85 -12.18
C MET A 41 1.73 35.42 -12.19
N ALA A 42 2.56 35.01 -13.17
CA ALA A 42 4.01 35.26 -13.21
C ALA A 42 4.43 36.74 -13.14
N GLN A 43 3.59 37.66 -13.61
CA GLN A 43 3.91 39.09 -13.66
C GLN A 43 3.42 39.89 -12.45
N ARG A 44 2.55 39.34 -11.60
CA ARG A 44 1.92 40.11 -10.50
C ARG A 44 2.50 39.79 -9.12
N TRP A 45 3.30 38.74 -9.00
CA TRP A 45 3.70 38.17 -7.71
C TRP A 45 5.16 38.45 -7.37
N SER A 46 5.39 38.84 -6.11
CA SER A 46 6.73 39.01 -5.56
C SER A 46 7.52 37.69 -5.58
N PRO A 47 8.86 37.71 -5.58
CA PRO A 47 9.67 36.49 -5.46
C PRO A 47 9.27 35.63 -4.25
N ASN A 48 8.94 36.27 -3.12
CA ASN A 48 8.52 35.54 -1.93
C ASN A 48 7.21 34.75 -2.14
N ALA A 49 6.23 35.32 -2.84
CA ALA A 49 4.99 34.58 -3.14
C ALA A 49 5.25 33.38 -4.06
N ARG A 50 6.14 33.53 -5.05
CA ARG A 50 6.55 32.43 -5.94
C ARG A 50 7.35 31.35 -5.19
N TYR A 51 8.21 31.76 -4.27
CA TYR A 51 8.92 30.86 -3.37
C TYR A 51 7.96 30.05 -2.50
N VAL A 52 6.99 30.70 -1.83
CA VAL A 52 5.99 30.02 -0.99
C VAL A 52 5.16 29.04 -1.81
N LEU A 53 4.74 29.42 -3.02
CA LEU A 53 4.01 28.53 -3.92
C LEU A 53 4.85 27.29 -4.28
N ALA A 54 6.14 27.47 -4.59
CA ALA A 54 7.04 26.37 -4.90
C ALA A 54 7.27 25.44 -3.69
N CYS A 55 7.42 26.01 -2.49
CA CYS A 55 7.49 25.25 -1.24
C CYS A 55 6.20 24.46 -0.97
N ALA A 56 5.03 25.05 -1.23
CA ALA A 56 3.75 24.37 -1.11
C ALA A 56 3.65 23.20 -2.10
N ALA A 57 4.08 23.38 -3.35
CA ALA A 57 4.12 22.29 -4.33
C ALA A 57 5.03 21.13 -3.87
N LEU A 58 6.21 21.45 -3.32
CA LEU A 58 7.11 20.43 -2.75
C LEU A 58 6.50 19.73 -1.54
N ALA A 59 5.77 20.44 -0.67
CA ALA A 59 5.05 19.85 0.46
C ALA A 59 3.94 18.87 0.02
N VAL A 60 3.22 19.19 -1.07
CA VAL A 60 2.24 18.27 -1.66
C VAL A 60 2.95 17.04 -2.27
N MET A 61 4.10 17.23 -2.91
CA MET A 61 4.93 16.12 -3.41
C MET A 61 5.43 15.20 -2.28
N TRP A 62 5.60 15.71 -1.06
CA TRP A 62 5.87 14.91 0.13
C TRP A 62 4.64 14.14 0.62
N ALA A 63 3.48 14.79 0.64
CA ALA A 63 2.25 14.22 1.19
C ALA A 63 1.66 13.12 0.29
N ALA A 64 1.73 13.27 -1.03
CA ALA A 64 1.14 12.35 -2.00
C ALA A 64 1.59 10.89 -1.88
N PRO A 65 2.90 10.55 -1.83
CA PRO A 65 3.32 9.16 -1.67
C PRO A 65 2.97 8.61 -0.28
N ILE A 66 2.99 9.44 0.76
CA ILE A 66 2.59 9.03 2.13
C ILE A 66 1.09 8.67 2.15
N ALA A 67 0.24 9.52 1.56
CA ALA A 67 -1.19 9.27 1.47
C ALA A 67 -1.49 8.01 0.65
N THR A 68 -0.78 7.82 -0.46
CA THR A 68 -0.91 6.63 -1.32
C THR A 68 -0.49 5.37 -0.58
N TRP A 69 0.64 5.41 0.13
CA TRP A 69 1.10 4.31 0.97
C TRP A 69 0.08 3.94 2.04
N ILE A 70 -0.50 4.92 2.73
CA ILE A 70 -1.54 4.68 3.74
C ILE A 70 -2.79 4.06 3.10
N ALA A 71 -3.20 4.54 1.93
CA ALA A 71 -4.36 4.00 1.19
C ALA A 71 -4.11 2.59 0.64
N LEU A 72 -2.87 2.26 0.30
CA LEU A 72 -2.44 0.94 -0.18
C LEU A 72 -2.06 -0.02 0.93
N ARG A 73 -2.12 0.38 2.21
CA ARG A 73 -1.95 -0.56 3.31
C ARG A 73 -3.13 -1.53 3.26
N PRO A 74 -2.90 -2.85 3.18
CA PRO A 74 -3.97 -3.79 3.42
C PRO A 74 -4.59 -3.44 4.78
N ALA A 75 -5.91 -3.23 4.81
CA ALA A 75 -6.65 -3.11 6.06
C ALA A 75 -6.17 -4.24 6.97
N GLY A 76 -5.68 -3.87 8.15
CA GLY A 76 -4.67 -4.62 8.91
C GLY A 76 -4.83 -6.13 8.86
N THR A 77 -3.68 -6.80 8.76
CA THR A 77 -3.52 -8.22 9.03
C THR A 77 -4.02 -8.54 10.45
N VAL A 78 -5.32 -8.78 10.59
CA VAL A 78 -5.81 -9.85 11.47
C VAL A 78 -5.14 -11.12 10.91
N PRO A 79 -4.59 -12.03 11.74
CA PRO A 79 -3.96 -13.25 11.25
C PRO A 79 -4.91 -13.94 10.27
N ASP A 80 -4.55 -13.87 8.99
CA ASP A 80 -5.25 -14.39 7.81
C ASP A 80 -5.19 -15.93 7.76
N ALA A 81 -5.04 -16.55 8.93
CA ALA A 81 -4.64 -17.93 9.14
C ALA A 81 -5.81 -18.90 9.32
N VAL A 82 -7.06 -18.47 9.14
CA VAL A 82 -8.20 -19.40 9.32
C VAL A 82 -8.97 -19.68 8.03
N TYR A 83 -8.93 -18.84 6.99
CA TYR A 83 -9.69 -19.10 5.76
C TYR A 83 -9.05 -18.55 4.48
N ARG A 84 -7.80 -18.89 4.19
CA ARG A 84 -7.31 -18.92 2.79
C ARG A 84 -7.33 -20.36 2.30
N VAL A 85 -8.25 -20.67 1.38
CA VAL A 85 -8.07 -21.81 0.47
C VAL A 85 -6.84 -21.46 -0.36
N SER A 86 -5.75 -22.21 -0.17
CA SER A 86 -4.59 -22.16 -1.08
C SER A 86 -5.08 -22.45 -2.50
N SER A 87 -5.20 -21.42 -3.33
CA SER A 87 -5.09 -21.58 -4.77
C SER A 87 -3.65 -21.96 -5.06
N VAL A 88 -3.44 -23.20 -5.52
CA VAL A 88 -2.18 -23.73 -6.02
C VAL A 88 -1.58 -22.73 -7.04
N PRO A 89 -0.28 -22.41 -7.00
CA PRO A 89 0.34 -21.59 -8.03
C PRO A 89 0.32 -22.36 -9.37
N PRO A 90 0.03 -21.72 -10.52
CA PRO A 90 0.05 -22.43 -11.79
C PRO A 90 1.45 -22.93 -12.08
N ALA A 91 1.61 -24.26 -12.10
CA ALA A 91 2.78 -24.89 -12.69
C ALA A 91 2.79 -24.57 -14.18
N ALA A 92 3.94 -24.12 -14.68
CA ALA A 92 4.17 -23.78 -16.07
C ALA A 92 3.92 -25.01 -16.97
N ALA A 93 2.74 -25.08 -17.58
CA ALA A 93 2.47 -25.97 -18.69
C ALA A 93 2.72 -25.23 -20.00
N ALA A 94 3.67 -25.74 -20.78
CA ALA A 94 3.95 -25.28 -22.12
C ALA A 94 2.72 -25.48 -23.01
N ALA A 95 2.05 -24.39 -23.39
CA ALA A 95 0.98 -24.42 -24.36
C ALA A 95 1.58 -24.31 -25.77
N THR A 96 1.33 -25.32 -26.60
CA THR A 96 1.55 -25.26 -28.05
C THR A 96 0.49 -24.33 -28.65
N THR A 97 0.93 -23.17 -29.14
CA THR A 97 0.07 -22.14 -29.72
C THR A 97 -0.47 -22.57 -31.09
N ILE A 98 -1.79 -22.64 -31.24
CA ILE A 98 -2.43 -22.45 -32.56
C ILE A 98 -2.97 -21.01 -32.58
N THR A 99 -2.41 -20.22 -33.49
CA THR A 99 -2.64 -18.78 -33.62
C THR A 99 -3.89 -18.50 -34.45
N LEU A 100 -4.82 -17.71 -33.92
CA LEU A 100 -5.73 -16.89 -34.73
C LEU A 100 -5.59 -15.42 -34.28
N PRO A 101 -5.59 -14.45 -35.22
CA PRO A 101 -5.23 -13.08 -34.91
C PRO A 101 -6.42 -12.32 -34.28
N ALA A 102 -6.31 -12.00 -32.99
CA ALA A 102 -7.14 -10.98 -32.34
C ALA A 102 -6.36 -9.64 -32.31
N PRO A 103 -7.06 -8.49 -32.41
CA PRO A 103 -6.41 -7.19 -32.51
C PRO A 103 -5.65 -6.86 -31.22
N VAL A 104 -4.42 -6.40 -31.39
CA VAL A 104 -3.49 -5.99 -30.34
C VAL A 104 -4.13 -4.90 -29.48
N ARG A 105 -4.69 -5.29 -28.32
CA ARG A 105 -4.82 -4.42 -27.15
C ARG A 105 -3.68 -4.79 -26.22
N THR A 106 -2.66 -3.95 -26.13
CA THR A 106 -1.55 -4.11 -25.19
C THR A 106 -2.02 -3.85 -23.76
N ALA A 107 -2.81 -4.77 -23.21
CA ALA A 107 -2.99 -4.88 -21.78
C ALA A 107 -1.77 -5.64 -21.24
N VAL A 108 -0.93 -4.99 -20.44
CA VAL A 108 0.06 -5.70 -19.63
C VAL A 108 -0.75 -6.47 -18.57
N PRO A 109 -0.71 -7.82 -18.53
CA PRO A 109 -1.46 -8.56 -17.52
C PRO A 109 -0.96 -8.16 -16.13
N VAL A 110 -1.88 -7.84 -15.22
CA VAL A 110 -1.61 -7.44 -13.82
C VAL A 110 -0.68 -8.43 -13.10
N GLU A 111 -0.69 -9.71 -13.50
CA GLU A 111 0.22 -10.74 -12.97
C GLU A 111 1.71 -10.53 -13.31
N ARG A 112 2.04 -9.98 -14.49
CA ARG A 112 3.43 -9.58 -14.80
C ARG A 112 3.83 -8.32 -14.06
N ALA A 113 2.85 -7.48 -13.69
CA ALA A 113 3.14 -6.25 -12.97
C ALA A 113 3.64 -6.55 -11.54
N ALA A 114 3.00 -7.49 -10.85
CA ALA A 114 3.41 -7.90 -9.49
C ALA A 114 4.86 -8.46 -9.42
N GLN A 115 5.34 -9.08 -10.51
CA GLN A 115 6.70 -9.67 -10.54
C GLN A 115 7.83 -8.62 -10.64
N PHE A 116 7.57 -7.43 -11.19
CA PHE A 116 8.60 -6.39 -11.32
C PHE A 116 8.73 -5.51 -10.06
N ILE A 117 7.70 -5.46 -9.23
CA ILE A 117 7.61 -4.56 -8.07
C ILE A 117 8.81 -4.69 -7.12
N PRO A 118 9.29 -5.89 -6.74
CA PRO A 118 10.47 -6.01 -5.89
C PRO A 118 11.73 -5.40 -6.50
N TRP A 119 11.89 -5.47 -7.83
CA TRP A 119 13.02 -4.86 -8.53
C TRP A 119 12.99 -3.34 -8.49
N VAL A 120 11.80 -2.75 -8.63
CA VAL A 120 11.60 -1.29 -8.48
C VAL A 120 12.00 -0.84 -7.09
N VAL A 121 11.58 -1.56 -6.05
CA VAL A 121 11.93 -1.24 -4.65
C VAL A 121 13.43 -1.36 -4.41
N MET A 122 14.09 -2.42 -4.92
CA MET A 122 15.54 -2.56 -4.77
C MET A 122 16.32 -1.46 -5.50
N ALA A 123 15.94 -1.13 -6.73
CA ALA A 123 16.56 -0.04 -7.48
C ALA A 123 16.38 1.30 -6.76
N TRP A 124 15.18 1.52 -6.20
CA TRP A 124 14.90 2.70 -5.38
C TRP A 124 15.75 2.74 -4.10
N LEU A 125 15.85 1.63 -3.34
CA LEU A 125 16.68 1.55 -2.14
C LEU A 125 18.15 1.82 -2.44
N ALA A 126 18.68 1.27 -3.53
CA ALA A 126 20.05 1.51 -3.96
C ALA A 126 20.30 2.99 -4.31
N GLY A 127 19.39 3.59 -5.08
CA GLY A 127 19.47 5.02 -5.43
C GLY A 127 19.35 5.92 -4.20
N ALA A 128 18.35 5.69 -3.36
CA ALA A 128 18.16 6.43 -2.12
C ALA A 128 19.39 6.32 -1.20
N GLY A 129 19.98 5.12 -1.08
CA GLY A 129 21.21 4.89 -0.33
C GLY A 129 22.39 5.74 -0.84
N LEU A 130 22.60 5.82 -2.15
CA LEU A 130 23.64 6.66 -2.75
C LEU A 130 23.43 8.15 -2.42
N PHE A 131 22.20 8.63 -2.51
CA PHE A 131 21.87 10.02 -2.16
C PHE A 131 22.01 10.30 -0.66
N TRP A 132 21.71 9.33 0.22
CA TRP A 132 21.97 9.44 1.65
C TRP A 132 23.46 9.56 1.96
N VAL A 133 24.31 8.78 1.31
CA VAL A 133 25.78 8.91 1.43
C VAL A 133 26.24 10.30 0.99
N ARG A 134 25.71 10.81 -0.13
CA ARG A 134 25.98 12.19 -0.58
C ARG A 134 25.53 13.23 0.45
N LEU A 135 24.36 13.06 1.05
CA LEU A 135 23.83 13.97 2.08
C LEU A 135 24.70 13.97 3.34
N MET A 136 25.11 12.78 3.80
CA MET A 136 26.03 12.60 4.92
C MET A 136 27.39 13.24 4.63
N GLY A 137 27.92 13.08 3.41
CA GLY A 137 29.15 13.74 2.97
C GLY A 137 29.04 15.27 2.98
N GLY A 138 27.88 15.80 2.56
CA GLY A 138 27.57 17.23 2.63
C GLY A 138 27.53 17.75 4.07
N TRP A 139 26.89 17.00 4.98
CA TRP A 139 26.86 17.31 6.40
C TRP A 139 28.26 17.29 7.04
N PHE A 140 29.06 16.28 6.73
CA PHE A 140 30.43 16.17 7.23
C PHE A 140 31.29 17.34 6.72
N THR A 141 31.15 17.69 5.44
CA THR A 141 31.83 18.84 4.82
C THR A 141 31.42 20.15 5.50
N ALA A 142 30.13 20.38 5.73
CA ALA A 142 29.63 21.56 6.42
C ALA A 142 30.14 21.64 7.87
N THR A 143 30.18 20.50 8.58
CA THR A 143 30.73 20.43 9.94
C THR A 143 32.22 20.74 9.96
N ARG A 144 32.98 20.19 9.00
CA ARG A 144 34.41 20.45 8.83
C ARG A 144 34.69 21.92 8.51
N MET A 145 33.89 22.55 7.64
CA MET A 145 34.01 23.98 7.32
C MET A 145 33.84 24.88 8.55
N ARG A 146 33.06 24.46 9.55
CA ARG A 146 32.86 25.18 10.81
C ARG A 146 34.05 25.08 11.77
N SER A 147 34.83 23.99 11.70
CA SER A 147 35.87 23.67 12.70
C SER A 147 37.31 23.73 12.17
N SER A 148 37.53 23.68 10.86
CA SER A 148 38.88 23.56 10.26
C SER A 148 39.31 24.82 9.51
N MET A 149 40.54 25.29 9.73
CA MET A 149 41.10 26.50 9.11
C MET A 149 40.20 27.75 9.26
N VAL A 150 39.62 27.89 10.45
CA VAL A 150 38.72 28.99 10.78
C VAL A 150 39.32 29.84 11.91
N ARG A 151 39.21 31.16 11.80
CA ARG A 151 39.59 32.13 12.85
C ARG A 151 38.42 33.08 13.13
N PRO A 152 38.26 33.58 14.37
CA PRO A 152 37.29 34.64 14.64
C PRO A 152 37.57 35.87 13.79
N ALA A 153 36.51 36.51 13.27
CA ALA A 153 36.65 37.77 12.55
C ALA A 153 37.06 38.91 13.51
N PRO A 154 37.68 39.99 13.01
CA PRO A 154 37.99 41.17 13.81
C PRO A 154 36.76 41.67 14.58
N PRO A 155 36.92 42.18 15.83
CA PRO A 155 35.78 42.58 16.67
C PRO A 155 34.88 43.63 16.03
N GLU A 156 35.42 44.51 15.19
CA GLU A 156 34.69 45.53 14.44
C GLU A 156 33.67 44.91 13.49
N TRP A 157 34.08 43.89 12.74
CA TRP A 157 33.21 43.17 11.82
C TRP A 157 32.17 42.31 12.54
N GLN A 158 32.50 41.75 13.70
CA GLN A 158 31.51 41.05 14.53
C GLN A 158 30.44 42.02 15.08
N LYS A 159 30.83 43.25 15.44
CA LYS A 159 29.89 44.31 15.84
C LYS A 159 29.05 44.79 14.64
N ALA A 160 29.66 44.97 13.47
CA ALA A 160 28.96 45.31 12.24
C ALA A 160 27.90 44.26 11.89
N LEU A 161 28.25 42.96 11.95
CA LEU A 161 27.29 41.87 11.76
C LEU A 161 26.12 41.93 12.75
N GLY A 162 26.38 42.27 14.02
CA GLY A 162 25.33 42.45 15.02
C GLY A 162 24.38 43.60 14.68
N ARG A 163 24.91 44.74 14.23
CA ARG A 163 24.10 45.90 13.79
C ARG A 163 23.26 45.56 12.56
N LEU A 164 23.85 44.91 11.56
CA LEU A 164 23.16 44.48 10.34
C LEU A 164 22.10 43.41 10.67
N GLY A 165 22.42 42.45 11.55
CA GLY A 165 21.48 41.44 12.02
C GLY A 165 20.24 42.05 12.67
N ALA A 166 20.41 43.09 13.50
CA ALA A 166 19.28 43.82 14.08
C ALA A 166 18.42 44.54 13.02
N ARG A 167 19.04 45.14 11.99
CA ARG A 167 18.31 45.80 10.88
C ARG A 167 17.54 44.81 10.01
N VAL A 168 18.10 43.62 9.77
CA VAL A 168 17.46 42.54 9.01
C VAL A 168 16.35 41.87 9.82
N GLY A 169 16.42 41.92 11.16
CA GLY A 169 15.47 41.25 12.06
C GLY A 169 15.90 39.83 12.44
N VAL A 170 17.20 39.59 12.59
CA VAL A 170 17.73 38.33 13.11
C VAL A 170 17.79 38.38 14.64
N GLU A 171 16.93 37.61 15.30
CA GLU A 171 16.81 37.59 16.77
C GLU A 171 17.90 36.75 17.46
N ARG A 172 18.56 35.84 16.72
CA ARG A 172 19.54 34.90 17.28
C ARG A 172 20.96 35.44 17.16
N PRO A 173 21.85 35.14 18.12
CA PRO A 173 23.25 35.53 18.03
C PRO A 173 23.95 34.78 16.89
N VAL A 174 24.48 35.55 15.92
CA VAL A 174 25.24 35.02 14.76
C VAL A 174 26.73 35.27 14.96
N ARG A 175 27.54 34.24 14.77
CA ARG A 175 29.01 34.36 14.84
C ARG A 175 29.60 34.57 13.45
N LEU A 176 30.55 35.48 13.34
CA LEU A 176 31.33 35.71 12.12
C LEU A 176 32.70 35.04 12.25
N LEU A 177 33.02 34.15 11.32
CA LEU A 177 34.34 33.55 11.27
C LEU A 177 34.97 33.70 9.88
N VAL A 178 36.29 33.86 9.85
CA VAL A 178 37.10 33.88 8.64
C VAL A 178 37.57 32.46 8.35
N SER A 179 37.29 31.95 7.15
CA SER A 179 37.65 30.59 6.76
C SER A 179 38.58 30.58 5.55
N GLY A 180 39.61 29.74 5.60
CA GLY A 180 40.48 29.45 4.46
C GLY A 180 39.94 28.33 3.55
N LEU A 181 38.84 27.68 3.92
CA LEU A 181 38.24 26.57 3.17
C LEU A 181 37.10 26.98 2.25
N VAL A 182 36.41 28.08 2.57
CA VAL A 182 35.26 28.56 1.80
C VAL A 182 35.69 29.61 0.78
N GLN A 183 35.09 29.57 -0.40
CA GLN A 183 35.37 30.51 -1.50
C GLN A 183 34.23 31.50 -1.73
N VAL A 184 33.14 31.40 -0.97
CA VAL A 184 31.96 32.27 -1.00
C VAL A 184 31.52 32.44 0.45
N PRO A 185 30.97 33.60 0.87
CA PRO A 185 30.30 33.70 2.15
C PRO A 185 29.25 32.61 2.27
N THR A 186 29.22 31.92 3.39
CA THR A 186 28.32 30.78 3.56
C THR A 186 27.86 30.68 4.99
N VAL A 187 26.54 30.60 5.17
CA VAL A 187 25.95 30.26 6.46
C VAL A 187 26.07 28.77 6.74
N VAL A 188 26.61 28.43 7.92
CA VAL A 188 26.68 27.06 8.43
C VAL A 188 26.03 26.94 9.80
N GLY A 189 25.20 25.92 9.97
CA GLY A 189 24.55 25.58 11.24
C GLY A 189 23.17 26.22 11.42
N TRP A 190 22.30 25.52 12.14
CA TRP A 190 20.89 25.89 12.30
C TRP A 190 20.52 26.37 13.73
N LEU A 191 21.05 25.71 14.76
CA LEU A 191 20.86 26.09 16.16
C LEU A 191 21.74 27.28 16.59
N ARG A 192 22.97 27.32 16.08
CA ARG A 192 23.96 28.39 16.32
C ARG A 192 24.57 28.79 14.97
N PRO A 193 23.89 29.64 14.18
CA PRO A 193 24.32 29.97 12.84
C PRO A 193 25.66 30.70 12.88
N VAL A 194 26.54 30.31 11.96
CA VAL A 194 27.87 30.89 11.76
C VAL A 194 27.96 31.35 10.32
N VAL A 195 28.27 32.62 10.11
CA VAL A 195 28.61 33.15 8.79
C VAL A 195 30.10 32.96 8.59
N LEU A 196 30.47 32.11 7.62
CA LEU A 196 31.85 31.91 7.22
C LEU A 196 32.16 32.85 6.06
N VAL A 197 33.19 33.68 6.22
CA VAL A 197 33.65 34.61 5.20
C VAL A 197 35.04 34.19 4.73
N PRO A 198 35.30 34.11 3.41
CA PRO A 198 36.64 33.84 2.90
C PRO A 198 37.64 34.89 3.34
N ALA A 199 38.88 34.48 3.65
CA ALA A 199 39.94 35.42 4.05
C ALA A 199 40.17 36.54 3.04
N GLY A 200 40.03 36.25 1.73
CA GLY A 200 40.15 37.25 0.67
C GLY A 200 39.03 38.29 0.64
N ALA A 201 37.83 37.97 1.16
CA ALA A 201 36.70 38.89 1.19
C ALA A 201 36.99 40.13 2.06
N LEU A 202 37.51 39.87 3.25
CA LEU A 202 37.77 40.88 4.27
C LEU A 202 38.93 41.80 3.91
N ALA A 203 39.82 41.34 3.03
CA ALA A 203 40.99 42.10 2.57
C ALA A 203 40.78 42.75 1.20
N GLY A 204 39.84 42.23 0.38
CA GLY A 204 39.70 42.59 -1.03
C GLY A 204 38.46 43.42 -1.37
N LEU A 205 37.40 43.39 -0.55
CA LEU A 205 36.18 44.14 -0.83
C LEU A 205 36.09 45.46 -0.06
N PRO A 206 35.53 46.52 -0.68
CA PRO A 206 35.05 47.70 0.03
C PRO A 206 34.05 47.35 1.15
N ALA A 207 34.03 48.16 2.21
CA ALA A 207 33.28 47.84 3.42
C ALA A 207 31.76 47.79 3.18
N ASP A 208 31.24 48.73 2.39
CA ASP A 208 29.84 48.80 1.95
C ASP A 208 29.42 47.57 1.12
N GLN A 209 30.28 47.11 0.22
CA GLN A 209 30.06 45.90 -0.56
C GLN A 209 30.05 44.64 0.33
N LEU A 210 30.97 44.54 1.28
CA LEU A 210 31.00 43.41 2.23
C LEU A 210 29.78 43.42 3.15
N GLU A 211 29.34 44.59 3.63
CA GLU A 211 28.12 44.73 4.42
C GLU A 211 26.89 44.26 3.61
N ALA A 212 26.78 44.62 2.33
CA ALA A 212 25.69 44.17 1.46
C ALA A 212 25.63 42.64 1.32
N VAL A 213 26.79 41.99 1.19
CA VAL A 213 26.87 40.52 1.13
C VAL A 213 26.53 39.89 2.49
N LEU A 214 26.96 40.49 3.61
CA LEU A 214 26.59 40.00 4.94
C LEU A 214 25.08 40.10 5.20
N VAL A 215 24.43 41.17 4.73
CA VAL A 215 22.96 41.31 4.80
C VAL A 215 22.27 40.19 4.02
N HIS A 216 22.76 39.82 2.84
CA HIS A 216 22.25 38.69 2.06
C HIS A 216 22.34 37.36 2.85
N GLU A 217 23.49 37.07 3.44
CA GLU A 217 23.67 35.85 4.27
C GLU A 217 22.78 35.88 5.53
N LEU A 218 22.61 37.04 6.17
CA LEU A 218 21.69 37.21 7.30
C LEU A 218 20.23 36.99 6.90
N ALA A 219 19.84 37.35 5.68
CA ALA A 219 18.51 37.09 5.16
C ALA A 219 18.20 35.58 5.07
N HIS A 220 19.17 34.75 4.67
CA HIS A 220 19.02 33.29 4.71
C HIS A 220 18.77 32.75 6.13
N ILE A 221 19.44 33.33 7.14
CA ILE A 221 19.25 32.96 8.55
C ILE A 221 17.84 33.33 9.00
N ARG A 222 17.41 34.57 8.75
CA ARG A 222 16.08 35.06 9.14
C ARG A 222 14.96 34.23 8.51
N ARG A 223 15.09 33.88 7.23
CA ARG A 223 14.10 33.11 6.48
C ARG A 223 14.17 31.61 6.73
N HIS A 224 15.08 31.14 7.59
CA HIS A 224 15.28 29.73 7.92
C HIS A 224 15.50 28.85 6.68
N ASP A 225 16.18 29.40 5.67
CA ASP A 225 16.35 28.74 4.36
C ASP A 225 17.10 27.40 4.44
N TYR A 226 17.88 27.19 5.51
CA TYR A 226 18.51 25.90 5.80
C TYR A 226 17.48 24.76 5.95
N LEU A 227 16.30 25.04 6.52
CA LEU A 227 15.26 24.04 6.78
C LEU A 227 14.64 23.59 5.45
N VAL A 228 14.32 24.57 4.60
CA VAL A 228 13.80 24.30 3.26
C VAL A 228 14.85 23.57 2.43
N ASN A 229 16.13 23.94 2.53
CA ASN A 229 17.22 23.23 1.86
C ASN A 229 17.36 21.77 2.32
N LEU A 230 17.17 21.50 3.62
CA LEU A 230 17.16 20.14 4.16
C LEU A 230 15.99 19.34 3.58
N LEU A 231 14.77 19.90 3.61
CA LEU A 231 13.58 19.26 3.06
C LEU A 231 13.70 19.00 1.55
N GLN A 232 14.30 19.92 0.79
CA GLN A 232 14.64 19.73 -0.62
C GLN A 232 15.63 18.59 -0.82
N SER A 233 16.70 18.55 -0.01
CA SER A 233 17.74 17.52 -0.12
C SER A 233 17.19 16.12 0.16
N VAL A 234 16.29 16.00 1.14
CA VAL A 234 15.63 14.71 1.44
C VAL A 234 14.62 14.36 0.34
N ALA A 235 13.86 15.33 -0.18
CA ALA A 235 12.95 15.09 -1.30
C ALA A 235 13.70 14.62 -2.56
N GLU A 236 14.81 15.28 -2.91
CA GLU A 236 15.67 14.91 -4.02
C GLU A 236 16.32 13.53 -3.81
N ALA A 237 16.57 13.12 -2.56
CA ALA A 237 17.11 11.80 -2.25
C ALA A 237 16.06 10.68 -2.36
N LEU A 238 14.84 10.90 -1.88
CA LEU A 238 13.77 9.88 -1.90
C LEU A 238 13.06 9.81 -3.25
N LEU A 239 12.93 10.94 -3.95
CA LEU A 239 12.21 11.06 -5.21
C LEU A 239 13.16 11.36 -6.37
N PHE A 240 14.42 10.89 -6.25
CA PHE A 240 15.52 11.17 -7.19
C PHE A 240 15.20 10.80 -8.64
N TYR A 241 14.34 9.81 -8.85
CA TYR A 241 13.94 9.33 -10.16
C TYR A 241 12.95 10.26 -10.88
N HIS A 242 12.38 11.25 -10.19
CA HIS A 242 11.30 12.06 -10.72
C HIS A 242 11.78 13.45 -11.19
N PRO A 243 11.81 13.74 -12.52
CA PRO A 243 12.35 14.99 -13.06
C PRO A 243 11.59 16.23 -12.58
N ALA A 244 10.29 16.12 -12.31
CA ALA A 244 9.51 17.25 -11.85
C ALA A 244 9.89 17.72 -10.43
N VAL A 245 10.38 16.82 -9.56
CA VAL A 245 10.87 17.18 -8.23
C VAL A 245 12.14 18.02 -8.35
N TRP A 246 13.07 17.61 -9.22
CA TRP A 246 14.27 18.39 -9.55
C TRP A 246 13.93 19.77 -10.09
N TRP A 247 12.93 19.86 -10.96
CA TRP A 247 12.48 21.13 -11.55
C TRP A 247 11.87 22.08 -10.50
N VAL A 248 10.95 21.59 -9.65
CA VAL A 248 10.38 22.40 -8.56
C VAL A 248 11.47 22.82 -7.57
N SER A 249 12.37 21.90 -7.21
CA SER A 249 13.49 22.19 -6.31
C SER A 249 14.46 23.22 -6.89
N ALA A 250 14.75 23.18 -8.19
CA ALA A 250 15.53 24.20 -8.88
C ALA A 250 14.85 25.58 -8.82
N HIS A 251 13.53 25.64 -8.98
CA HIS A 251 12.78 26.88 -8.81
C HIS A 251 12.83 27.42 -7.38
N ILE A 252 12.68 26.57 -6.36
CA ILE A 252 12.82 27.00 -4.96
C ILE A 252 14.19 27.61 -4.73
N ARG A 253 15.27 26.98 -5.24
CA ARG A 253 16.63 27.54 -5.17
C ARG A 253 16.71 28.91 -5.83
N CYS A 254 16.21 29.06 -7.06
CA CYS A 254 16.26 30.35 -7.77
C CYS A 254 15.47 31.45 -7.05
N GLU A 255 14.22 31.18 -6.64
CA GLU A 255 13.39 32.18 -5.96
C GLU A 255 13.92 32.54 -4.57
N ARG A 256 14.60 31.60 -3.89
CA ARG A 256 15.26 31.84 -2.62
C ARG A 256 16.34 32.93 -2.73
N GLU A 257 17.23 32.80 -3.71
CA GLU A 257 18.28 33.80 -3.94
C GLU A 257 17.68 35.17 -4.22
N LEU A 258 16.61 35.22 -5.05
CA LEU A 258 15.91 36.47 -5.37
C LEU A 258 15.25 37.13 -4.15
N CYS A 259 14.73 36.34 -3.20
CA CYS A 259 14.19 36.88 -1.95
C CYS A 259 15.29 37.46 -1.05
N CYS A 260 16.48 36.86 -1.06
CA CYS A 260 17.61 37.34 -0.26
C CYS A 260 18.26 38.57 -0.89
N ASP A 261 18.28 38.66 -2.22
CA ASP A 261 18.65 39.87 -2.96
C ASP A 261 17.72 41.04 -2.61
N ASP A 262 16.41 40.81 -2.59
CA ASP A 262 15.42 41.85 -2.24
C ASP A 262 15.64 42.37 -0.81
N ALA A 263 15.88 41.46 0.15
CA ALA A 263 16.17 41.83 1.52
C ALA A 263 17.51 42.58 1.66
N ALA A 264 18.51 42.24 0.83
CA ALA A 264 19.78 42.95 0.80
C ALA A 264 19.58 44.40 0.34
N VAL A 265 18.89 44.61 -0.79
CA VAL A 265 18.60 45.93 -1.34
C VAL A 265 17.74 46.77 -0.40
N GLU A 266 16.74 46.16 0.25
CA GLU A 266 15.86 46.85 1.20
C GLU A 266 16.62 47.45 2.39
N VAL A 267 17.66 46.75 2.88
CA VAL A 267 18.44 47.20 4.05
C VAL A 267 19.61 48.11 3.66
N THR A 268 20.29 47.84 2.55
CA THR A 268 21.42 48.69 2.11
C THR A 268 20.95 49.96 1.41
N GLY A 269 19.77 49.95 0.79
CA GLY A 269 19.21 51.08 0.05
C GLY A 269 19.87 51.34 -1.31
N ASP A 270 20.85 50.52 -1.69
CA ASP A 270 21.60 50.69 -2.94
C ASP A 270 21.77 49.35 -3.67
N ALA A 271 20.94 49.16 -4.69
CA ALA A 271 20.98 47.99 -5.56
C ALA A 271 22.24 47.94 -6.45
N PHE A 272 22.82 49.09 -6.79
CA PHE A 272 24.01 49.16 -7.63
C PHE A 272 25.25 48.72 -6.85
N THR A 273 25.43 49.20 -5.62
CA THR A 273 26.51 48.75 -4.73
C THR A 273 26.42 47.24 -4.48
N TYR A 274 25.22 46.70 -4.26
CA TYR A 274 25.04 45.26 -4.12
C TYR A 274 25.35 44.47 -5.40
N ALA A 275 24.89 44.95 -6.56
CA ALA A 275 25.20 44.32 -7.85
C ALA A 275 26.71 44.35 -8.16
N SER A 276 27.40 45.45 -7.85
CA SER A 276 28.85 45.57 -7.98
C SER A 276 29.58 44.58 -7.06
N ALA A 277 29.13 44.45 -5.81
CA ALA A 277 29.66 43.44 -4.88
C ALA A 277 29.53 42.01 -5.43
N LEU A 278 28.39 41.68 -6.05
CA LEU A 278 28.18 40.38 -6.70
C LEU A 278 29.14 40.15 -7.89
N VAL A 279 29.43 41.19 -8.67
CA VAL A 279 30.35 41.12 -9.82
C VAL A 279 31.80 40.98 -9.38
N GLU A 280 32.27 41.83 -8.47
CA GLU A 280 33.63 41.77 -7.92
C GLU A 280 33.88 40.40 -7.27
N TRP A 281 32.87 39.87 -6.57
CA TRP A 281 32.94 38.56 -5.96
C TRP A 281 33.12 37.42 -6.99
N GLU A 282 32.37 37.45 -8.08
CA GLU A 282 32.47 36.41 -9.11
C GLU A 282 33.83 36.44 -9.82
N GLN A 283 34.41 37.63 -9.99
CA GLN A 283 35.75 37.79 -10.57
C GLN A 283 36.86 37.21 -9.69
N CYS A 284 36.68 37.19 -8.37
CA CYS A 284 37.63 36.60 -7.43
C CYS A 284 37.55 35.05 -7.34
N ARG A 285 36.63 34.39 -8.07
CA ARG A 285 36.54 32.92 -8.04
C ARG A 285 37.63 32.24 -8.89
N PRO A 286 38.30 31.19 -8.38
CA PRO A 286 39.31 30.47 -9.15
C PRO A 286 38.72 29.74 -10.37
N THR A 287 39.37 29.90 -11.52
CA THR A 287 38.97 29.48 -12.88
C THR A 287 38.66 27.98 -13.07
N ARG A 288 39.12 27.08 -12.19
CA ARG A 288 38.85 25.62 -12.31
C ARG A 288 37.40 25.22 -12.02
N VAL A 289 36.59 26.11 -11.43
CA VAL A 289 35.18 25.86 -11.09
C VAL A 289 34.23 26.22 -12.24
N ASN A 290 34.71 26.91 -13.28
CA ASN A 290 33.89 27.40 -14.39
C ASN A 290 33.28 26.29 -15.27
N ALA A 291 33.95 25.14 -15.42
CA ALA A 291 33.44 24.05 -16.27
C ALA A 291 32.20 23.35 -15.69
N MET A 292 32.04 23.32 -14.36
CA MET A 292 30.87 22.73 -13.69
C MET A 292 29.77 23.77 -13.42
N VAL A 293 30.14 25.06 -13.38
CA VAL A 293 29.22 26.20 -13.17
C VAL A 293 28.65 26.74 -14.49
N ALA A 294 29.19 26.40 -15.66
CA ALA A 294 28.59 26.78 -16.95
C ALA A 294 27.11 26.35 -17.09
N VAL A 295 26.67 25.32 -16.34
CA VAL A 295 25.26 24.90 -16.25
C VAL A 295 24.42 25.79 -15.32
N ASN A 296 25.03 26.47 -14.34
CA ASN A 296 24.40 27.38 -13.36
C ASN A 296 24.68 28.89 -13.59
N GLY A 297 25.58 29.25 -14.52
CA GLY A 297 26.02 30.63 -14.80
C GLY A 297 24.91 31.58 -15.27
N GLY A 298 23.75 31.03 -15.68
CA GLY A 298 22.54 31.81 -15.98
C GLY A 298 21.86 32.43 -14.74
N SER A 299 22.19 31.99 -13.52
CA SER A 299 21.55 32.49 -12.29
C SER A 299 22.09 33.85 -11.82
N LEU A 300 23.41 34.07 -11.88
CA LEU A 300 24.04 35.32 -11.43
C LEU A 300 23.75 36.48 -12.39
N THR A 301 23.91 36.27 -13.70
CA THR A 301 23.56 37.25 -14.74
C THR A 301 22.09 37.64 -14.68
N ALA A 302 21.18 36.69 -14.43
CA ALA A 302 19.77 36.97 -14.22
C ALA A 302 19.48 37.78 -12.95
N ARG A 303 20.25 37.57 -11.86
CA ARG A 303 20.15 38.35 -10.61
C ARG A 303 20.63 39.78 -10.82
N ILE A 304 21.83 39.97 -11.37
CA ILE A 304 22.40 41.30 -11.66
C ILE A 304 21.49 42.07 -12.63
N GLY A 305 21.06 41.43 -13.73
CA GLY A 305 20.15 42.05 -14.68
C GLY A 305 18.85 42.54 -14.01
N ARG A 306 18.29 41.73 -13.10
CA ARG A 306 17.10 42.12 -12.33
C ARG A 306 17.37 43.31 -11.40
N LEU A 307 18.48 43.32 -10.67
CA LEU A 307 18.86 44.41 -9.76
C LEU A 307 19.04 45.73 -10.53
N LEU A 308 19.55 45.66 -11.75
CA LEU A 308 19.71 46.80 -12.66
C LEU A 308 18.43 47.17 -13.44
N GLY A 309 17.29 46.57 -13.10
CA GLY A 309 16.00 46.87 -13.74
C GLY A 309 15.84 46.33 -15.16
N GLN A 310 16.70 45.41 -15.61
CA GLN A 310 16.56 44.81 -16.93
C GLN A 310 15.31 43.92 -16.99
N PRO A 311 14.47 44.04 -18.02
CA PRO A 311 13.31 43.18 -18.20
C PRO A 311 13.77 41.74 -18.37
N ARG A 312 13.15 40.82 -17.62
CA ARG A 312 13.43 39.38 -17.77
C ARG A 312 13.16 38.96 -19.21
N PRO A 313 14.09 38.25 -19.88
CA PRO A 313 13.76 37.62 -21.15
C PRO A 313 12.57 36.66 -20.93
N PRO A 314 11.56 36.66 -21.81
CA PRO A 314 10.43 35.77 -21.67
C PRO A 314 10.93 34.32 -21.68
N VAL A 315 10.62 33.57 -20.62
CA VAL A 315 10.94 32.14 -20.54
C VAL A 315 10.14 31.42 -21.63
N ARG A 316 10.77 31.17 -22.78
CA ARG A 316 10.24 30.30 -23.86
C ARG A 316 10.13 28.87 -23.34
N SER A 317 9.06 28.60 -22.61
CA SER A 317 8.58 27.24 -22.38
C SER A 317 7.54 26.98 -23.45
N GLY A 318 7.98 26.35 -24.54
CA GLY A 318 7.11 26.04 -25.67
C GLY A 318 5.93 25.16 -25.27
N PRO A 319 4.78 25.25 -25.97
CA PRO A 319 3.59 24.45 -25.70
C PRO A 319 3.85 22.92 -25.73
N GLY A 320 4.94 22.47 -26.37
CA GLY A 320 5.34 21.06 -26.43
C GLY A 320 5.71 20.43 -25.08
N VAL A 321 6.20 21.19 -24.09
CA VAL A 321 6.51 20.62 -22.76
C VAL A 321 5.25 20.34 -21.95
N LEU A 322 4.24 21.23 -22.06
CA LEU A 322 2.95 21.05 -21.38
C LEU A 322 2.13 19.95 -22.07
N ALA A 323 2.15 19.89 -23.40
CA ALA A 323 1.51 18.82 -24.16
C ALA A 323 2.18 17.46 -23.91
N GLY A 324 3.52 17.41 -23.85
CA GLY A 324 4.26 16.19 -23.49
C GLY A 324 3.95 15.71 -22.07
N ALA A 325 3.83 16.63 -21.10
CA ALA A 325 3.41 16.30 -19.74
C ALA A 325 1.96 15.79 -19.68
N ILE A 326 1.03 16.39 -20.42
CA ILE A 326 -0.37 15.94 -20.49
C ILE A 326 -0.50 14.57 -21.16
N VAL A 327 0.26 14.32 -22.23
CA VAL A 327 0.29 13.01 -22.91
C VAL A 327 0.91 11.94 -22.02
N LEU A 328 1.98 12.24 -21.27
CA LEU A 328 2.53 11.33 -20.27
C LEU A 328 1.56 11.08 -19.11
N LEU A 329 0.83 12.11 -18.67
CA LEU A 329 -0.19 11.98 -17.62
C LEU A 329 -1.35 11.11 -18.08
N ALA A 330 -1.82 11.30 -19.31
CA ALA A 330 -2.89 10.51 -19.91
C ALA A 330 -2.44 9.06 -20.19
N ALA A 331 -1.19 8.85 -20.63
CA ALA A 331 -0.63 7.52 -20.85
C ALA A 331 -0.44 6.75 -19.54
N THR A 332 0.04 7.40 -18.48
CA THR A 332 0.21 6.78 -17.17
C THR A 332 -1.14 6.54 -16.47
N TYR A 333 -2.08 7.48 -16.54
CA TYR A 333 -3.43 7.28 -16.02
C TYR A 333 -4.19 6.19 -16.79
N GLY A 334 -4.02 6.12 -18.12
CA GLY A 334 -4.63 5.09 -18.96
C GLY A 334 -4.04 3.68 -18.76
N MET A 335 -2.76 3.56 -18.37
CA MET A 335 -2.12 2.28 -18.05
C MET A 335 -2.48 1.74 -16.66
N PHE A 336 -2.80 2.59 -15.69
CA PHE A 336 -3.00 2.17 -14.29
C PHE A 336 -4.39 2.48 -13.71
N GLY A 337 -5.20 3.30 -14.39
CA GLY A 337 -6.60 3.55 -14.05
C GLY A 337 -7.56 2.50 -14.61
N GLN A 338 -7.05 1.48 -15.30
CA GLN A 338 -7.85 0.30 -15.64
C GLN A 338 -8.07 -0.50 -14.36
N THR A 339 -9.23 -0.28 -13.73
CA THR A 339 -9.80 -1.27 -12.82
C THR A 339 -9.80 -2.59 -13.56
N ALA A 340 -9.03 -3.57 -13.06
CA ALA A 340 -9.09 -4.92 -13.59
C ALA A 340 -10.57 -5.34 -13.62
N GLU A 341 -11.05 -5.69 -14.82
CA GLU A 341 -12.44 -6.07 -15.03
C GLU A 341 -12.75 -7.24 -14.08
N ARG A 342 -13.75 -7.06 -13.21
CA ARG A 342 -14.07 -8.09 -12.21
C ARG A 342 -14.55 -9.33 -12.96
N PRO A 343 -14.07 -10.53 -12.61
CA PRO A 343 -14.59 -11.76 -13.20
C PRO A 343 -16.12 -11.79 -13.08
N ALA A 344 -16.82 -12.02 -14.19
CA ALA A 344 -18.28 -12.01 -14.25
C ALA A 344 -18.79 -13.15 -15.15
N PHE A 345 -20.01 -13.63 -14.89
CA PHE A 345 -20.67 -14.58 -15.78
C PHE A 345 -21.21 -13.84 -17.01
N GLN A 346 -21.03 -14.41 -18.20
CA GLN A 346 -21.54 -13.85 -19.45
C GLN A 346 -23.08 -13.85 -19.45
N ALA A 347 -23.66 -14.95 -18.97
CA ALA A 347 -25.10 -15.09 -18.83
C ALA A 347 -25.41 -15.74 -17.49
N ALA A 348 -26.39 -15.18 -16.77
CA ALA A 348 -26.91 -15.74 -15.54
C ALA A 348 -28.43 -15.62 -15.54
N SER A 349 -29.11 -16.75 -15.35
CA SER A 349 -30.53 -16.83 -15.08
C SER A 349 -30.72 -17.03 -13.58
N ILE A 350 -31.65 -16.30 -12.99
CA ILE A 350 -32.00 -16.33 -11.56
C ILE A 350 -33.52 -16.36 -11.50
N LYS A 351 -34.09 -17.38 -10.87
CA LYS A 351 -35.53 -17.54 -10.72
C LYS A 351 -35.87 -17.88 -9.27
N PRO A 352 -36.89 -17.24 -8.66
CA PRO A 352 -37.37 -17.68 -7.36
C PRO A 352 -37.93 -19.10 -7.47
N ASN A 353 -37.52 -19.99 -6.59
CA ASN A 353 -38.01 -21.36 -6.58
C ASN A 353 -39.37 -21.41 -5.87
N THR A 354 -40.41 -21.82 -6.59
CA THR A 354 -41.79 -21.97 -6.08
C THR A 354 -42.18 -23.42 -5.82
N ALA A 355 -41.28 -24.37 -6.03
CA ALA A 355 -41.54 -25.80 -5.87
C ALA A 355 -41.54 -26.20 -4.38
N ALA A 356 -42.57 -26.92 -3.97
CA ALA A 356 -42.80 -27.35 -2.58
C ALA A 356 -41.88 -28.50 -2.09
N ASN A 357 -40.75 -28.78 -2.76
CA ASN A 357 -39.87 -29.88 -2.41
C ASN A 357 -38.65 -29.39 -1.60
N PRO A 358 -38.55 -29.67 -0.29
CA PRO A 358 -37.47 -29.14 0.57
C PRO A 358 -36.10 -29.81 0.34
N ARG A 359 -36.03 -30.86 -0.49
CA ARG A 359 -34.90 -31.81 -0.53
C ARG A 359 -33.73 -31.41 -1.45
N GLY A 360 -33.73 -30.21 -2.02
CA GLY A 360 -32.85 -29.83 -3.13
C GLY A 360 -31.86 -28.68 -2.91
N ARG A 361 -31.72 -28.13 -1.70
CA ARG A 361 -30.89 -26.91 -1.48
C ARG A 361 -29.41 -27.17 -1.77
N MET A 362 -28.95 -26.85 -2.97
CA MET A 362 -27.56 -27.04 -3.38
C MET A 362 -27.06 -25.93 -4.29
N VAL A 363 -25.76 -25.64 -4.14
CA VAL A 363 -24.98 -24.83 -5.08
C VAL A 363 -23.92 -25.76 -5.65
N ARG A 364 -23.99 -26.04 -6.95
CA ARG A 364 -23.12 -26.99 -7.66
C ARG A 364 -22.23 -26.26 -8.67
N PRO A 365 -20.91 -26.32 -8.49
CA PRO A 365 -19.99 -26.12 -9.60
C PRO A 365 -20.23 -27.21 -10.65
N GLN A 366 -20.29 -26.84 -11.92
CA GLN A 366 -20.34 -27.77 -13.04
C GLN A 366 -19.07 -27.68 -13.89
N PRO A 367 -18.74 -28.74 -14.66
CA PRO A 367 -17.62 -28.71 -15.61
C PRO A 367 -17.70 -27.51 -16.57
N GLY A 368 -16.55 -26.97 -16.95
CA GLY A 368 -16.47 -25.77 -17.80
C GLY A 368 -16.83 -24.45 -17.10
N GLY A 369 -16.81 -24.42 -15.77
CA GLY A 369 -16.98 -23.20 -14.96
C GLY A 369 -18.43 -22.70 -14.84
N ARG A 370 -19.41 -23.53 -15.22
CA ARG A 370 -20.83 -23.22 -15.02
C ARG A 370 -21.20 -23.36 -13.55
N LEU A 371 -22.14 -22.53 -13.08
CA LEU A 371 -22.68 -22.61 -11.73
C LEU A 371 -24.18 -22.86 -11.80
N THR A 372 -24.64 -23.92 -11.12
CA THR A 372 -26.07 -24.18 -10.96
C THR A 372 -26.45 -24.22 -9.50
N SER A 373 -27.60 -23.65 -9.15
CA SER A 373 -28.20 -23.83 -7.84
C SER A 373 -29.67 -24.21 -7.96
N GLU A 374 -30.14 -24.98 -7.00
CA GLU A 374 -31.53 -25.41 -6.88
C GLU A 374 -32.01 -25.05 -5.48
N ASN A 375 -33.11 -24.29 -5.41
CA ASN A 375 -33.77 -23.82 -4.19
C ASN A 375 -32.80 -23.19 -3.16
N ALA A 376 -31.74 -22.50 -3.60
CA ALA A 376 -30.68 -22.02 -2.72
C ALA A 376 -31.05 -20.65 -2.11
N PRO A 377 -31.16 -20.52 -0.77
CA PRO A 377 -31.40 -19.23 -0.14
C PRO A 377 -30.24 -18.25 -0.40
N LEU A 378 -30.53 -16.96 -0.44
CA LEU A 378 -29.49 -15.95 -0.68
C LEU A 378 -28.37 -16.00 0.36
N LEU A 379 -28.67 -16.28 1.62
CA LEU A 379 -27.64 -16.47 2.65
C LEU A 379 -26.66 -17.59 2.27
N MET A 380 -27.16 -18.70 1.73
CA MET A 380 -26.31 -19.81 1.27
C MET A 380 -25.40 -19.38 0.12
N LEU A 381 -25.90 -18.58 -0.82
CA LEU A 381 -25.09 -18.06 -1.92
C LEU A 381 -23.97 -17.14 -1.41
N ILE A 382 -24.26 -16.26 -0.45
CA ILE A 382 -23.27 -15.39 0.20
C ILE A 382 -22.21 -16.21 0.94
N GLN A 383 -22.64 -17.21 1.72
CA GLN A 383 -21.73 -18.10 2.45
C GLN A 383 -20.77 -18.83 1.51
N ASN A 384 -21.25 -19.32 0.37
CA ASN A 384 -20.39 -19.97 -0.63
C ASN A 384 -19.47 -18.97 -1.33
N ALA A 385 -20.00 -17.82 -1.77
CA ALA A 385 -19.24 -16.81 -2.51
C ALA A 385 -18.07 -16.22 -1.70
N TYR A 386 -18.26 -16.03 -0.40
CA TYR A 386 -17.27 -15.44 0.51
C TYR A 386 -16.60 -16.45 1.45
N SER A 387 -16.90 -17.75 1.30
CA SER A 387 -16.40 -18.82 2.17
C SER A 387 -16.65 -18.58 3.66
N LEU A 388 -17.87 -18.14 4.01
CA LEU A 388 -18.26 -17.75 5.37
C LEU A 388 -19.12 -18.81 6.06
N GLN A 389 -18.97 -18.92 7.38
CA GLN A 389 -19.90 -19.65 8.23
C GLN A 389 -21.16 -18.83 8.54
N ALA A 390 -22.26 -19.49 8.90
CA ALA A 390 -23.55 -18.81 9.12
C ALA A 390 -23.46 -17.71 10.19
N PHE A 391 -22.71 -17.94 11.27
CA PHE A 391 -22.52 -16.97 12.36
C PHE A 391 -21.67 -15.75 11.95
N GLN A 392 -20.96 -15.81 10.83
CA GLN A 392 -20.14 -14.70 10.33
C GLN A 392 -20.92 -13.74 9.43
N VAL A 393 -22.20 -14.00 9.16
CA VAL A 393 -23.05 -13.08 8.40
C VAL A 393 -24.08 -12.45 9.33
N ALA A 394 -24.17 -11.13 9.31
CA ALA A 394 -25.07 -10.35 10.15
C ALA A 394 -25.90 -9.35 9.33
N GLY A 395 -27.10 -9.04 9.80
CA GLY A 395 -28.03 -8.13 9.12
C GLY A 395 -28.81 -8.79 7.99
N GLY A 396 -29.47 -7.95 7.19
CA GLY A 396 -30.32 -8.37 6.09
C GLY A 396 -31.76 -8.75 6.49
N PRO A 397 -32.71 -8.71 5.54
CA PRO A 397 -34.12 -9.03 5.76
C PRO A 397 -34.34 -10.55 5.86
N GLU A 398 -35.42 -10.97 6.53
CA GLU A 398 -35.69 -12.40 6.83
C GLU A 398 -35.72 -13.30 5.57
N TRP A 399 -36.18 -12.76 4.44
CA TRP A 399 -36.35 -13.51 3.19
C TRP A 399 -35.05 -14.10 2.63
N ILE A 400 -33.88 -13.58 3.01
CA ILE A 400 -32.58 -14.12 2.57
C ILE A 400 -32.35 -15.56 3.05
N ASN A 401 -33.07 -16.00 4.09
CA ASN A 401 -32.98 -17.33 4.67
C ASN A 401 -34.06 -18.29 4.14
N THR A 402 -35.18 -17.76 3.66
CA THR A 402 -36.38 -18.54 3.34
C THR A 402 -36.59 -18.72 1.84
N THR A 403 -36.36 -17.67 1.05
CA THR A 403 -36.62 -17.69 -0.39
C THR A 403 -35.44 -18.33 -1.11
N GLY A 404 -35.66 -19.51 -1.67
CA GLY A 404 -34.68 -20.18 -2.52
C GLY A 404 -34.67 -19.64 -3.95
N TYR A 405 -33.49 -19.63 -4.56
CA TYR A 405 -33.29 -19.23 -5.94
C TYR A 405 -32.68 -20.38 -6.75
N ASP A 406 -33.20 -20.56 -7.95
CA ASP A 406 -32.60 -21.40 -8.97
C ASP A 406 -31.72 -20.51 -9.85
N ILE A 407 -30.41 -20.76 -9.83
CA ILE A 407 -29.43 -19.99 -10.60
C ILE A 407 -28.79 -20.90 -11.64
N GLU A 408 -28.74 -20.47 -12.89
CA GLU A 408 -27.92 -21.08 -13.94
C GLU A 408 -27.02 -20.00 -14.54
N ALA A 409 -25.72 -20.08 -14.28
CA ALA A 409 -24.73 -19.10 -14.73
C ALA A 409 -23.62 -19.74 -15.57
N LYS A 410 -23.23 -19.07 -16.65
CA LYS A 410 -22.26 -19.54 -17.66
C LYS A 410 -21.11 -18.54 -17.81
N PRO A 411 -19.84 -18.97 -17.69
CA PRO A 411 -18.66 -18.12 -17.94
C PRO A 411 -18.45 -17.90 -19.44
N GLU A 412 -17.67 -16.88 -19.79
CA GLU A 412 -17.19 -16.69 -21.15
C GLU A 412 -15.97 -17.60 -21.42
N GLY A 413 -16.04 -18.37 -22.52
CA GLY A 413 -14.96 -19.26 -22.96
C GLY A 413 -14.79 -20.55 -22.15
N THR A 414 -13.98 -21.48 -22.68
CA THR A 414 -13.55 -22.71 -22.00
C THR A 414 -12.24 -22.46 -21.28
N VAL A 415 -12.28 -21.66 -20.21
CA VAL A 415 -11.10 -21.53 -19.34
C VAL A 415 -11.09 -22.75 -18.40
N ASP A 416 -9.96 -23.43 -18.31
CA ASP A 416 -9.73 -24.43 -17.26
C ASP A 416 -9.68 -23.71 -15.91
N ARG A 417 -10.82 -23.70 -15.21
CA ARG A 417 -11.03 -23.19 -13.83
C ARG A 417 -11.03 -21.66 -13.67
N PRO A 418 -12.03 -20.92 -14.19
CA PRO A 418 -12.24 -19.52 -13.80
C PRO A 418 -12.50 -19.40 -12.28
N PRO A 419 -12.18 -18.27 -11.62
CA PRO A 419 -12.43 -18.04 -10.20
C PRO A 419 -13.93 -17.88 -9.92
N MET A 420 -14.66 -18.99 -10.00
CA MET A 420 -16.12 -19.07 -10.03
C MET A 420 -16.79 -18.38 -8.82
N TRP A 421 -16.18 -18.47 -7.64
CA TRP A 421 -16.71 -17.81 -6.45
C TRP A 421 -16.57 -16.28 -6.51
N LEU A 422 -15.54 -15.74 -7.17
CA LEU A 422 -15.43 -14.29 -7.43
C LEU A 422 -16.49 -13.84 -8.44
N MET A 423 -16.76 -14.65 -9.47
CA MET A 423 -17.83 -14.38 -10.42
C MET A 423 -19.21 -14.40 -9.75
N LEU A 424 -19.41 -15.29 -8.78
CA LEU A 424 -20.61 -15.31 -7.96
C LEU A 424 -20.73 -14.04 -7.10
N GLN A 425 -19.63 -13.53 -6.51
CA GLN A 425 -19.64 -12.25 -5.80
C GLN A 425 -20.11 -11.11 -6.72
N THR A 426 -19.58 -11.04 -7.96
CA THR A 426 -20.00 -10.05 -8.96
C THR A 426 -21.49 -10.18 -9.28
N LEU A 427 -21.97 -11.41 -9.53
CA LEU A 427 -23.39 -11.68 -9.80
C LEU A 427 -24.29 -11.24 -8.63
N LEU A 428 -23.91 -11.52 -7.39
CA LEU A 428 -24.67 -11.12 -6.20
C LEU A 428 -24.71 -9.60 -6.05
N ALA A 429 -23.58 -8.92 -6.27
CA ALA A 429 -23.53 -7.45 -6.25
C ALA A 429 -24.43 -6.85 -7.34
N ASP A 430 -24.40 -7.39 -8.55
CA ASP A 430 -25.13 -6.81 -9.69
C ASP A 430 -26.63 -7.10 -9.64
N ARG A 431 -27.00 -8.34 -9.34
CA ARG A 431 -28.38 -8.84 -9.45
C ARG A 431 -29.17 -8.70 -8.16
N PHE A 432 -28.53 -8.80 -7.00
CA PHE A 432 -29.17 -8.62 -5.69
C PHE A 432 -28.81 -7.28 -5.04
N LYS A 433 -28.07 -6.40 -5.73
CA LYS A 433 -27.58 -5.11 -5.20
C LYS A 433 -26.87 -5.26 -3.85
N LEU A 434 -26.18 -6.38 -3.68
CA LEU A 434 -25.57 -6.77 -2.42
C LEU A 434 -24.42 -5.80 -2.08
N ALA A 435 -24.59 -5.05 -0.99
CA ALA A 435 -23.56 -4.22 -0.39
C ALA A 435 -23.19 -4.78 0.99
N LEU A 436 -21.88 -4.84 1.27
CA LEU A 436 -21.32 -5.52 2.43
C LEU A 436 -20.17 -4.71 3.02
N HIS A 437 -20.04 -4.72 4.34
CA HIS A 437 -18.82 -4.31 5.02
C HIS A 437 -18.40 -5.32 6.07
N ARG A 438 -17.13 -5.25 6.48
CA ARG A 438 -16.55 -6.09 7.53
C ARG A 438 -16.53 -5.33 8.84
N GLU A 439 -16.92 -5.98 9.91
CA GLU A 439 -16.92 -5.44 11.27
C GLU A 439 -16.39 -6.50 12.24
N THR A 440 -15.68 -6.09 13.29
CA THR A 440 -15.27 -6.98 14.38
C THR A 440 -16.28 -6.90 15.51
N ARG A 441 -16.92 -8.03 15.84
CA ARG A 441 -17.87 -8.12 16.96
C ARG A 441 -17.39 -9.10 18.02
N GLU A 442 -17.66 -8.79 19.29
CA GLU A 442 -17.49 -9.77 20.36
C GLU A 442 -18.61 -10.81 20.31
N LEU A 443 -18.27 -12.04 19.95
CA LEU A 443 -19.21 -13.15 19.88
C LEU A 443 -18.84 -14.28 20.85
N PRO A 444 -19.82 -15.06 21.33
CA PRO A 444 -19.54 -16.30 22.05
C PRO A 444 -18.84 -17.29 21.12
N LEU A 445 -17.69 -17.79 21.54
CA LEU A 445 -16.86 -18.75 20.81
C LEU A 445 -16.41 -19.89 21.72
N TYR A 446 -15.85 -20.94 21.12
CA TYR A 446 -15.16 -21.99 21.86
C TYR A 446 -13.65 -21.88 21.69
N ALA A 447 -12.91 -21.87 22.79
CA ALA A 447 -11.46 -22.03 22.77
C ALA A 447 -11.12 -23.53 22.80
N LEU A 448 -10.44 -24.01 21.77
CA LEU A 448 -9.89 -25.36 21.71
C LEU A 448 -8.55 -25.40 22.45
N THR A 449 -8.49 -26.17 23.53
CA THR A 449 -7.33 -26.26 24.44
C THR A 449 -6.92 -27.71 24.62
N THR A 450 -5.72 -27.94 25.13
CA THR A 450 -5.28 -29.29 25.51
C THR A 450 -6.00 -29.74 26.79
N GLY A 451 -6.51 -30.96 26.80
CA GLY A 451 -7.10 -31.57 27.98
C GLY A 451 -6.06 -31.92 29.04
N LYS A 452 -6.52 -32.34 30.23
CA LYS A 452 -5.64 -32.73 31.36
C LYS A 452 -4.63 -33.82 31.01
N ASN A 453 -4.96 -34.67 30.05
CA ASN A 453 -4.13 -35.80 29.60
C ASN A 453 -3.18 -35.45 28.44
N GLY A 454 -3.15 -34.17 28.03
CA GLY A 454 -2.41 -33.67 26.87
C GLY A 454 -3.06 -34.06 25.53
N PHE A 455 -2.77 -33.28 24.48
CA PHE A 455 -3.12 -33.65 23.11
C PHE A 455 -2.16 -34.74 22.63
N LYS A 456 -2.70 -35.92 22.32
CA LYS A 456 -1.93 -37.06 21.79
C LYS A 456 -2.41 -37.33 20.37
N PRO A 457 -1.87 -36.60 19.37
CA PRO A 457 -2.31 -36.76 17.99
C PRO A 457 -2.06 -38.18 17.50
N PRO A 458 -3.06 -38.84 16.88
CA PRO A 458 -2.80 -40.05 16.11
C PRO A 458 -1.77 -39.75 15.02
N ALA A 459 -0.66 -40.50 15.01
CA ALA A 459 0.37 -40.34 14.00
C ALA A 459 -0.21 -40.58 12.60
N PRO A 460 0.15 -39.77 11.60
CA PRO A 460 -0.36 -39.91 10.24
C PRO A 460 0.06 -41.26 9.65
N LYS A 461 -0.90 -42.12 9.34
CA LYS A 461 -0.64 -43.44 8.76
C LYS A 461 -0.66 -43.37 7.23
N GLU A 462 0.24 -44.12 6.60
CA GLU A 462 0.22 -44.30 5.15
C GLU A 462 -1.04 -45.08 4.73
N GLY A 463 -1.69 -44.65 3.63
CA GLY A 463 -2.89 -45.31 3.10
C GLY A 463 -4.24 -44.88 3.71
N VAL A 464 -4.27 -43.94 4.67
CA VAL A 464 -5.53 -43.40 5.25
C VAL A 464 -6.22 -42.37 4.33
N CYS A 465 -5.44 -41.73 3.46
CA CYS A 465 -5.94 -40.69 2.56
C CYS A 465 -5.28 -40.78 1.18
N ILE A 466 -5.97 -40.25 0.17
CA ILE A 466 -5.44 -40.15 -1.18
C ILE A 466 -4.83 -38.76 -1.35
N SER A 467 -3.52 -38.71 -1.60
CA SER A 467 -2.86 -37.51 -2.10
C SER A 467 -3.15 -37.38 -3.58
N LEU A 468 -4.13 -36.54 -3.93
CA LEU A 468 -4.36 -36.16 -5.32
C LEU A 468 -3.17 -35.31 -5.81
N PRO A 469 -2.61 -35.61 -7.00
CA PRO A 469 -1.69 -34.70 -7.66
C PRO A 469 -2.31 -33.30 -7.78
N PRO A 470 -1.50 -32.22 -7.72
CA PRO A 470 -2.01 -30.84 -7.84
C PRO A 470 -2.89 -30.62 -9.09
N ASP A 471 -2.63 -31.37 -10.15
CA ASP A 471 -3.27 -31.25 -11.46
C ASP A 471 -4.43 -32.22 -11.69
N ALA A 472 -4.81 -33.05 -10.70
CA ALA A 472 -5.93 -33.96 -10.86
C ALA A 472 -7.24 -33.16 -11.07
N PRO A 473 -8.12 -33.58 -12.00
CA PRO A 473 -9.44 -32.97 -12.14
C PRO A 473 -10.20 -33.12 -10.82
N PRO A 474 -10.97 -32.09 -10.38
CA PRO A 474 -11.82 -32.25 -9.21
C PRO A 474 -12.74 -33.45 -9.45
N GLY A 475 -12.56 -34.48 -8.63
CA GLY A 475 -13.43 -35.64 -8.62
C GLY A 475 -14.87 -35.22 -8.29
N PRO A 476 -15.85 -36.11 -8.49
CA PRO A 476 -17.24 -35.82 -8.14
C PRO A 476 -17.33 -35.29 -6.68
N ALA A 477 -18.19 -34.29 -6.47
CA ALA A 477 -18.35 -33.59 -5.19
C ALA A 477 -18.63 -34.52 -4.00
N LEU A 478 -19.16 -35.71 -4.28
CA LEU A 478 -19.08 -36.88 -3.41
C LEU A 478 -18.29 -37.99 -4.14
N PRO A 479 -17.15 -38.46 -3.60
CA PRO A 479 -16.57 -39.69 -4.09
C PRO A 479 -17.46 -40.88 -3.66
N PRO A 480 -17.36 -42.05 -4.33
CA PRO A 480 -18.23 -43.20 -4.06
C PRO A 480 -18.24 -43.58 -2.56
N PRO A 481 -19.37 -44.05 -2.01
CA PRO A 481 -19.43 -44.54 -0.62
C PRO A 481 -18.31 -45.56 -0.36
N GLY A 482 -17.49 -45.32 0.67
CA GLY A 482 -16.34 -46.18 1.00
C GLY A 482 -15.00 -45.77 0.39
N SER A 483 -14.93 -44.67 -0.36
CA SER A 483 -13.65 -44.12 -0.86
C SER A 483 -12.90 -43.31 0.22
N LEU A 484 -11.56 -43.42 0.22
CA LEU A 484 -10.69 -42.69 1.16
C LEU A 484 -10.79 -41.17 0.95
N ALA A 485 -10.69 -40.41 2.04
CA ALA A 485 -10.69 -38.95 1.97
C ALA A 485 -9.42 -38.39 1.31
N GLN A 486 -9.51 -37.20 0.74
CA GLN A 486 -8.33 -36.46 0.29
C GLN A 486 -7.50 -36.07 1.52
N CYS A 487 -6.17 -36.20 1.44
CA CYS A 487 -5.28 -35.79 2.52
C CYS A 487 -5.46 -34.30 2.86
N GLY A 488 -5.35 -33.94 4.14
CA GLY A 488 -5.50 -32.56 4.61
C GLY A 488 -6.95 -32.06 4.70
N LYS A 489 -7.94 -32.91 4.46
CA LYS A 489 -9.37 -32.59 4.61
C LYS A 489 -10.05 -33.49 5.63
N VAL A 490 -10.95 -32.89 6.41
CA VAL A 490 -11.80 -33.61 7.36
C VAL A 490 -13.21 -33.73 6.77
N ARG A 491 -13.78 -34.94 6.82
CA ARG A 491 -15.16 -35.22 6.41
C ARG A 491 -15.97 -35.63 7.61
N ILE A 492 -17.26 -35.31 7.60
CA ILE A 492 -18.24 -35.80 8.57
C ILE A 492 -19.17 -36.75 7.82
N ASN A 493 -19.13 -38.02 8.20
CA ASN A 493 -19.97 -39.06 7.64
C ASN A 493 -21.15 -39.32 8.59
N LEU A 494 -22.35 -39.42 8.01
CA LEU A 494 -23.51 -39.99 8.69
C LEU A 494 -23.38 -41.52 8.65
N SER A 495 -23.45 -42.15 9.82
CA SER A 495 -23.61 -43.60 9.93
C SER A 495 -24.89 -43.91 10.70
N PRO A 496 -25.49 -45.12 10.52
CA PRO A 496 -26.62 -45.57 11.33
C PRO A 496 -26.33 -45.57 12.83
N ALA A 497 -25.04 -45.56 13.19
CA ALA A 497 -24.58 -45.56 14.57
C ALA A 497 -24.26 -44.14 15.09
N GLY A 498 -24.42 -43.07 14.31
CA GLY A 498 -24.09 -41.69 14.71
C GLY A 498 -23.12 -41.00 13.76
N LEU A 499 -22.47 -39.92 14.21
CA LEU A 499 -21.61 -39.09 13.38
C LEU A 499 -20.13 -39.49 13.55
N LYS A 500 -19.40 -39.46 12.43
CA LYS A 500 -17.97 -39.75 12.41
C LYS A 500 -17.20 -38.68 11.64
N MET A 501 -16.26 -38.00 12.29
CA MET A 501 -15.30 -37.13 11.61
C MET A 501 -14.02 -37.90 11.30
N GLU A 502 -13.62 -37.93 10.03
CA GLU A 502 -12.43 -38.65 9.58
C GLU A 502 -11.59 -37.80 8.63
N GLY A 503 -10.27 -37.89 8.75
CA GLY A 503 -9.33 -37.25 7.84
C GLY A 503 -7.90 -37.74 8.08
N GLY A 504 -7.11 -37.84 7.00
CA GLY A 504 -5.70 -38.21 7.07
C GLY A 504 -4.78 -37.02 6.80
N LYS A 505 -3.64 -36.94 7.50
CA LYS A 505 -2.65 -35.83 7.35
C LYS A 505 -3.29 -34.44 7.49
N VAL A 506 -4.06 -34.24 8.55
CA VAL A 506 -4.85 -33.03 8.83
C VAL A 506 -4.05 -32.05 9.67
N GLN A 507 -4.13 -30.76 9.36
CA GLN A 507 -3.62 -29.68 10.20
C GLN A 507 -4.70 -29.19 11.18
N MET A 508 -4.29 -28.65 12.34
CA MET A 508 -5.23 -28.18 13.37
C MET A 508 -6.25 -27.16 12.85
N ALA A 509 -5.85 -26.30 11.91
CA ALA A 509 -6.73 -25.33 11.28
C ALA A 509 -7.95 -25.96 10.57
N GLU A 510 -7.77 -27.11 9.91
CA GLU A 510 -8.87 -27.81 9.23
C GLU A 510 -9.81 -28.51 10.24
N LEU A 511 -9.27 -29.03 11.34
CA LEU A 511 -10.09 -29.57 12.44
C LEU A 511 -10.94 -28.45 13.07
N VAL A 512 -10.32 -27.31 13.38
CA VAL A 512 -10.99 -26.12 13.93
C VAL A 512 -12.10 -25.63 12.99
N ARG A 513 -11.83 -25.60 11.69
CA ARG A 513 -12.81 -25.26 10.65
C ARG A 513 -14.03 -26.18 10.71
N MET A 514 -13.81 -27.49 10.76
CA MET A 514 -14.91 -28.47 10.79
C MET A 514 -15.67 -28.48 12.11
N LEU A 515 -14.99 -28.26 13.24
CA LEU A 515 -15.64 -28.10 14.54
C LEU A 515 -16.52 -26.84 14.57
N ALA A 516 -16.02 -25.72 14.03
CA ALA A 516 -16.79 -24.48 13.96
C ALA A 516 -18.04 -24.63 13.08
N ALA A 517 -17.92 -25.34 11.95
CA ALA A 517 -19.04 -25.66 11.08
C ALA A 517 -20.06 -26.57 11.79
N ALA A 518 -19.61 -27.66 12.42
CA ALA A 518 -20.49 -28.61 13.11
C ALA A 518 -21.23 -27.96 14.30
N MET A 519 -20.55 -27.08 15.05
CA MET A 519 -21.14 -26.45 16.23
C MET A 519 -21.92 -25.17 15.93
N GLY A 520 -21.81 -24.63 14.72
CA GLY A 520 -22.42 -23.36 14.34
C GLY A 520 -21.90 -22.16 15.15
N ARG A 521 -20.70 -22.26 15.73
CA ARG A 521 -20.05 -21.23 16.54
C ARG A 521 -18.55 -21.16 16.23
N PRO A 522 -17.91 -19.98 16.34
CA PRO A 522 -16.48 -19.85 16.12
C PRO A 522 -15.67 -20.72 17.09
N VAL A 523 -14.59 -21.32 16.59
CA VAL A 523 -13.62 -22.07 17.39
C VAL A 523 -12.25 -21.43 17.24
N LEU A 524 -11.60 -21.13 18.35
CA LEU A 524 -10.26 -20.56 18.40
C LEU A 524 -9.26 -21.61 18.87
N ASP A 525 -8.23 -21.86 18.07
CA ASP A 525 -7.13 -22.74 18.47
C ASP A 525 -6.25 -22.10 19.55
N ARG A 526 -6.12 -22.77 20.69
CA ARG A 526 -5.17 -22.48 21.77
C ARG A 526 -4.35 -23.71 22.17
N THR A 527 -4.27 -24.70 21.27
CA THR A 527 -3.50 -25.92 21.48
C THR A 527 -2.01 -25.73 21.23
N GLY A 528 -1.65 -24.78 20.35
CA GLY A 528 -0.26 -24.51 19.95
C GLY A 528 0.34 -25.58 19.03
N PHE A 529 -0.47 -26.50 18.50
CA PHE A 529 0.00 -27.62 17.68
C PHE A 529 0.06 -27.26 16.19
N THR A 530 1.22 -27.47 15.55
CA THR A 530 1.47 -27.09 14.14
C THR A 530 1.76 -28.29 13.22
N GLY A 531 1.70 -29.52 13.72
CA GLY A 531 1.98 -30.73 12.94
C GLY A 531 0.78 -31.24 12.13
N GLU A 532 1.00 -32.34 11.41
CA GLU A 532 -0.05 -33.12 10.76
C GLU A 532 -0.43 -34.34 11.60
N PHE A 533 -1.72 -34.70 11.62
CA PHE A 533 -2.23 -35.85 12.36
C PHE A 533 -3.46 -36.44 11.68
N ASP A 534 -3.78 -37.69 12.02
CA ASP A 534 -5.02 -38.32 11.57
C ASP A 534 -6.15 -37.99 12.54
N VAL A 535 -7.31 -37.64 11.99
CA VAL A 535 -8.55 -37.39 12.73
C VAL A 535 -9.45 -38.60 12.56
N ASN A 536 -9.89 -39.18 13.67
CA ASN A 536 -10.96 -40.17 13.72
C ASN A 536 -11.74 -39.93 15.01
N LEU A 537 -12.88 -39.25 14.88
CA LEU A 537 -13.71 -38.79 16.00
C LEU A 537 -15.13 -39.30 15.82
N SER A 538 -15.61 -40.11 16.75
CA SER A 538 -17.00 -40.62 16.73
C SER A 538 -17.81 -39.96 17.83
N PHE A 539 -18.97 -39.40 17.49
CA PHE A 539 -19.82 -38.67 18.44
C PHE A 539 -21.31 -38.76 18.06
N THR A 540 -22.16 -38.52 19.04
CA THR A 540 -23.61 -38.40 18.86
C THR A 540 -23.99 -36.93 18.64
N PRO A 541 -24.95 -36.62 17.75
CA PRO A 541 -25.46 -35.27 17.60
C PRO A 541 -26.17 -34.83 18.89
N ASP A 542 -25.97 -33.57 19.29
CA ASP A 542 -26.62 -32.94 20.44
C ASP A 542 -26.93 -31.46 20.15
N GLN A 543 -27.45 -30.75 21.16
CA GLN A 543 -27.74 -29.30 21.07
C GLN A 543 -26.52 -28.44 20.76
N SER A 544 -25.30 -28.95 20.92
CA SER A 544 -24.07 -28.22 20.58
C SER A 544 -23.65 -28.41 19.13
N THR A 545 -24.22 -29.38 18.41
CA THR A 545 -23.94 -29.70 17.00
C THR A 545 -25.00 -29.14 16.03
N MET A 546 -25.70 -28.08 16.45
CA MET A 546 -26.79 -27.44 15.69
C MET A 546 -26.34 -26.76 14.38
N GLY A 547 -25.04 -26.74 14.08
CA GLY A 547 -24.51 -26.31 12.78
C GLY A 547 -24.58 -27.39 11.70
N LEU A 548 -24.80 -28.66 12.07
CA LEU A 548 -24.96 -29.75 11.13
C LEU A 548 -26.36 -29.73 10.47
N PRO A 549 -26.48 -30.02 9.17
CA PRO A 549 -27.78 -30.19 8.51
C PRO A 549 -28.61 -31.32 9.14
N GLY A 550 -29.89 -31.07 9.41
CA GLY A 550 -30.80 -32.05 10.03
C GLY A 550 -30.71 -32.14 11.56
N ALA A 551 -29.95 -31.24 12.20
CA ALA A 551 -29.83 -31.15 13.67
C ALA A 551 -30.93 -30.28 14.32
N GLY A 552 -31.74 -29.54 13.56
CA GLY A 552 -32.82 -28.70 14.08
C GLY A 552 -32.40 -27.31 14.56
N GLY A 553 -31.22 -26.83 14.15
CA GLY A 553 -30.67 -25.51 14.50
C GLY A 553 -31.50 -24.31 14.00
N PRO A 554 -31.33 -23.11 14.59
CA PRO A 554 -32.03 -21.87 14.18
C PRO A 554 -31.79 -21.44 12.72
N ARG A 555 -30.82 -22.06 12.04
CA ARG A 555 -30.45 -21.84 10.64
C ARG A 555 -30.28 -23.15 9.88
N ASP A 556 -30.88 -24.24 10.38
CA ASP A 556 -30.86 -25.54 9.72
C ASP A 556 -31.58 -25.45 8.37
N MET A 557 -30.86 -25.79 7.30
CA MET A 557 -31.37 -25.74 5.94
C MET A 557 -32.12 -27.03 5.53
N GLY A 558 -32.29 -27.97 6.46
CA GLY A 558 -33.03 -29.22 6.28
C GLY A 558 -32.14 -30.44 6.01
N GLY A 559 -32.64 -31.62 6.36
CA GLY A 559 -31.97 -32.93 6.21
C GLY A 559 -32.76 -34.03 6.93
N PRO A 560 -32.42 -35.32 6.74
CA PRO A 560 -32.96 -36.39 7.61
C PRO A 560 -32.63 -36.06 9.06
N GLN A 561 -33.63 -36.13 9.95
CA GLN A 561 -33.42 -35.82 11.36
C GLN A 561 -32.35 -36.74 11.93
N LEU A 562 -31.30 -36.15 12.49
CA LEU A 562 -30.18 -36.89 13.01
C LEU A 562 -30.60 -37.65 14.26
N ALA A 563 -30.50 -38.99 14.22
CA ALA A 563 -30.83 -39.83 15.37
C ALA A 563 -29.75 -39.68 16.46
N THR A 564 -30.20 -39.48 17.69
CA THR A 564 -29.34 -39.39 18.88
C THR A 564 -29.19 -40.76 19.51
N ASP A 565 -27.96 -41.23 19.64
CA ASP A 565 -27.59 -42.44 20.38
C ASP A 565 -27.09 -42.03 21.78
N PRO A 566 -27.80 -42.42 22.88
CA PRO A 566 -27.42 -42.04 24.25
C PRO A 566 -26.16 -42.77 24.76
N ASP A 567 -25.75 -43.89 24.14
CA ASP A 567 -24.57 -44.67 24.55
C ASP A 567 -23.27 -44.12 23.95
N ARG A 568 -23.34 -43.05 23.15
CA ARG A 568 -22.19 -42.43 22.50
C ARG A 568 -21.85 -41.07 23.10
N PRO A 569 -20.54 -40.72 23.14
CA PRO A 569 -20.11 -39.44 23.69
C PRO A 569 -20.61 -38.27 22.82
N THR A 570 -20.94 -37.15 23.48
CA THR A 570 -21.15 -35.86 22.82
C THR A 570 -19.86 -35.38 22.16
N ILE A 571 -19.93 -34.39 21.28
CA ILE A 571 -18.73 -33.84 20.63
C ILE A 571 -17.68 -33.34 21.65
N PHE A 572 -18.11 -32.80 22.80
CA PHE A 572 -17.24 -32.39 23.90
C PHE A 572 -16.52 -33.57 24.55
N ALA A 573 -17.27 -34.62 24.90
CA ALA A 573 -16.73 -35.82 25.51
C ALA A 573 -15.80 -36.56 24.52
N ALA A 574 -16.20 -36.68 23.27
CA ALA A 574 -15.42 -37.33 22.21
C ALA A 574 -14.08 -36.64 21.99
N LEU A 575 -14.04 -35.30 21.93
CA LEU A 575 -12.78 -34.56 21.79
C LEU A 575 -11.84 -34.81 22.97
N GLN A 576 -12.39 -34.88 24.19
CA GLN A 576 -11.61 -35.08 25.40
C GLN A 576 -11.10 -36.52 25.56
N GLU A 577 -11.95 -37.51 25.28
CA GLU A 577 -11.67 -38.93 25.45
C GLU A 577 -10.83 -39.50 24.31
N GLN A 578 -11.12 -39.12 23.06
CA GLN A 578 -10.52 -39.73 21.86
C GLN A 578 -9.29 -38.95 21.36
N LEU A 579 -9.28 -37.63 21.50
CA LEU A 579 -8.17 -36.78 21.01
C LEU A 579 -7.41 -36.07 22.14
N GLY A 580 -7.92 -36.04 23.37
CA GLY A 580 -7.30 -35.28 24.46
C GLY A 580 -7.42 -33.76 24.30
N LEU A 581 -8.40 -33.29 23.51
CA LEU A 581 -8.71 -31.88 23.29
C LEU A 581 -9.93 -31.46 24.11
N LYS A 582 -9.96 -30.19 24.51
CA LYS A 582 -11.07 -29.64 25.30
C LYS A 582 -11.57 -28.34 24.70
N LEU A 583 -12.87 -28.26 24.48
CA LEU A 583 -13.55 -27.00 24.15
C LEU A 583 -13.96 -26.27 25.44
N VAL A 584 -13.64 -24.99 25.50
CA VAL A 584 -14.01 -24.11 26.62
C VAL A 584 -14.78 -22.92 26.08
N THR A 585 -15.92 -22.60 26.68
CA THR A 585 -16.70 -21.40 26.30
C THR A 585 -15.90 -20.14 26.60
N ALA A 586 -15.80 -19.25 25.63
CA ALA A 586 -15.15 -17.95 25.76
C ALA A 586 -15.91 -16.89 24.96
N LYS A 587 -15.50 -15.63 25.09
CA LYS A 587 -15.89 -14.54 24.20
C LYS A 587 -14.64 -14.00 23.55
N GLY A 588 -14.76 -13.54 22.31
CA GLY A 588 -13.64 -12.92 21.64
C GLY A 588 -14.05 -12.17 20.37
N PRO A 589 -13.12 -11.38 19.81
CA PRO A 589 -13.35 -10.65 18.58
C PRO A 589 -13.46 -11.63 17.41
N VAL A 590 -14.57 -11.56 16.68
CA VAL A 590 -14.82 -12.34 15.47
C VAL A 590 -15.17 -11.36 14.36
N GLU A 591 -14.51 -11.51 13.21
CA GLU A 591 -14.86 -10.75 12.02
C GLU A 591 -16.17 -11.27 11.43
N VAL A 592 -17.12 -10.36 11.26
CA VAL A 592 -18.42 -10.61 10.65
C VAL A 592 -18.58 -9.75 9.41
N LEU A 593 -19.26 -10.30 8.41
CA LEU A 593 -19.69 -9.60 7.22
C LEU A 593 -21.13 -9.12 7.44
N VAL A 594 -21.31 -7.80 7.44
CA VAL A 594 -22.61 -7.16 7.65
C VAL A 594 -23.23 -6.82 6.29
N ILE A 595 -24.50 -7.18 6.11
CA ILE A 595 -25.28 -6.83 4.93
C ILE A 595 -25.83 -5.42 5.11
N ASP A 596 -25.30 -4.47 4.35
CA ASP A 596 -25.73 -3.07 4.34
C ASP A 596 -27.00 -2.88 3.52
N HIS A 597 -27.01 -3.50 2.34
CA HIS A 597 -28.10 -3.37 1.38
C HIS A 597 -28.26 -4.66 0.58
N VAL A 598 -29.51 -5.03 0.32
CA VAL A 598 -29.85 -6.18 -0.52
C VAL A 598 -31.26 -6.04 -1.06
N GLU A 599 -31.43 -6.35 -2.34
CA GLU A 599 -32.69 -6.31 -3.05
C GLU A 599 -33.04 -7.69 -3.60
N ARG A 600 -34.33 -7.93 -3.82
CA ARG A 600 -34.77 -9.10 -4.58
C ARG A 600 -34.32 -8.91 -6.04
N PRO A 601 -33.86 -9.97 -6.71
CA PRO A 601 -33.39 -9.85 -8.07
C PRO A 601 -34.56 -9.49 -8.99
N SER A 602 -34.31 -8.63 -9.97
CA SER A 602 -35.26 -8.38 -11.05
C SER A 602 -35.51 -9.67 -11.81
N GLU A 603 -36.77 -9.95 -12.16
CA GLU A 603 -37.09 -11.05 -13.08
C GLU A 603 -36.35 -10.83 -14.41
N ASN A 604 -35.80 -11.92 -14.98
CA ASN A 604 -34.98 -11.87 -16.19
C ASN A 604 -35.79 -11.59 -17.45
#